data_AF-A0A2G6C6D9-F1
#
_entry.id   AF-A0A2G6C6D9-F1
#
_cell.length_a   1.000
_cell.length_b   1.000
_cell.length_c   1.000
_cell.angle_alpha   90.00
_cell.angle_beta   90.00
_cell.angle_gamma   90.00
#
_symmetry.space_group_name_H-M   'P 1'
#
loop_
_entity.id
_entity.type
_entity.pdbx_description
1 polymer ?
#
loop_
_entity_poly.entity_id
_entity_poly.type
_entity_poly.pdbx_seq_one_letter_code
_entity_poly.pdbx_strand_id
1 'polypeptide(L)' 'MPRKVTKKLQRELKPDRRYQSVLVQRLINKSMLDGKKLAAEKAVYTALETAAKKLDSE' A
#
# COMPACT_ATOMS: atom_id res chain seq x y z
N MET A 1 18.71 16.71 2.40
CA MET A 1 18.00 17.13 1.16
C MET A 1 19.01 17.20 0.03
N PRO A 2 18.77 16.56 -1.13
CA PRO A 2 19.86 16.34 -2.08
C PRO A 2 19.98 17.47 -3.10
N ARG A 3 21.21 17.95 -3.31
CA ARG A 3 21.60 18.87 -4.39
C ARG A 3 22.11 18.13 -5.65
N LYS A 4 22.40 16.83 -5.59
CA LYS A 4 22.78 15.91 -6.70
C LYS A 4 22.23 14.49 -6.45
N VAL A 5 22.51 13.57 -7.39
CA VAL A 5 21.86 12.28 -7.71
C VAL A 5 20.90 11.70 -6.65
N THR A 6 19.63 11.68 -7.02
CA THR A 6 18.46 11.33 -6.20
C THR A 6 18.07 9.85 -6.25
N LYS A 7 18.49 9.12 -7.29
CA LYS A 7 18.05 7.73 -7.55
C LYS A 7 18.40 6.74 -6.44
N LYS A 8 19.54 6.93 -5.76
CA LYS A 8 20.00 6.05 -4.66
C LYS A 8 19.26 6.29 -3.33
N LEU A 9 18.56 7.40 -3.17
CA LEU A 9 17.81 7.71 -1.94
C LEU A 9 16.40 7.09 -1.90
N GLN A 10 16.03 6.29 -2.91
CA GLN A 10 14.76 5.58 -2.90
C GLN A 10 14.76 4.51 -1.81
N ARG A 11 13.75 4.54 -0.94
CA ARG A 11 13.60 3.54 0.11
C ARG A 11 13.04 2.26 -0.48
N GLU A 12 13.73 1.15 -0.24
CA GLU A 12 13.21 -0.17 -0.57
C GLU A 12 12.05 -0.51 0.37
N LEU A 13 10.99 -1.07 -0.21
CA LEU A 13 9.77 -1.43 0.50
C LEU A 13 9.66 -2.94 0.55
N LYS A 14 9.37 -3.45 1.74
CA LYS A 14 9.07 -4.87 1.93
C LYS A 14 7.69 -5.18 1.33
N PRO A 15 7.47 -6.39 0.82
CA PRO A 15 6.15 -6.82 0.36
C PRO A 15 5.15 -6.85 1.51
N ASP A 16 3.87 -6.69 1.17
CA ASP A 16 2.77 -6.80 2.12
C ASP A 16 2.67 -8.21 2.75
N ARG A 17 2.10 -8.32 3.95
CA ARG A 17 1.95 -9.59 4.67
C ARG A 17 0.88 -10.50 4.08
N ARG A 18 -0.24 -9.95 3.58
CA ARG A 18 -1.39 -10.75 3.15
C ARG A 18 -1.25 -11.19 1.69
N TYR A 19 -0.93 -10.23 0.81
CA TYR A 19 -0.85 -10.49 -0.62
C TYR A 19 0.58 -10.63 -1.16
N GLN A 20 1.60 -10.50 -0.30
CA GLN A 20 3.03 -10.54 -0.69
C GLN A 20 3.39 -9.56 -1.83
N SER A 21 2.58 -8.52 -2.00
CA SER A 21 2.72 -7.55 -3.09
C SER A 21 3.35 -6.26 -2.59
N VAL A 22 4.40 -5.81 -3.29
CA VAL A 22 5.03 -4.50 -3.04
C VAL A 22 4.09 -3.36 -3.41
N LEU A 23 3.22 -3.55 -4.41
CA LEU A 23 2.27 -2.52 -4.84
C LEU A 23 1.19 -2.27 -3.79
N VAL A 24 0.67 -3.34 -3.16
CA VAL A 24 -0.31 -3.21 -2.07
C VAL A 24 0.31 -2.50 -0.87
N GLN A 25 1.56 -2.84 -0.50
CA GLN A 25 2.26 -2.14 0.57
C GLN A 25 2.47 -0.65 0.27
N ARG A 26 2.77 -0.29 -0.99
CA ARG A 26 2.88 1.11 -1.43
C ARG A 26 1.55 1.84 -1.29
N LEU A 27 0.45 1.21 -1.66
CA LEU A 27 -0.89 1.76 -1.52
C LEU A 27 -1.23 2.03 -0.06
N ILE A 28 -1.03 1.05 0.82
CA ILE A 28 -1.25 1.17 2.27
C ILE A 28 -0.43 2.33 2.86
N ASN A 29 0.86 2.41 2.52
CA ASN A 29 1.73 3.46 3.04
C ASN A 29 1.32 4.87 2.55
N LYS A 30 0.66 4.96 1.38
CA LYS A 30 0.18 6.22 0.82
C LYS A 30 -1.21 6.61 1.30
N SER A 31 -2.07 5.64 1.63
CA SER A 31 -3.41 5.88 2.19
C SER A 31 -3.37 6.18 3.70
N MET A 32 -2.26 5.91 4.36
CA MET A 32 -2.08 6.13 5.79
C MET A 32 -2.06 7.61 6.16
N LEU A 33 -3.05 8.03 6.95
CA LEU A 33 -3.15 9.35 7.57
C LEU A 33 -2.68 9.29 9.03
N ASP A 34 -1.96 10.31 9.51
CA ASP A 34 -1.38 10.41 10.86
C ASP A 34 -0.51 9.23 11.30
N GLY A 35 0.05 8.44 10.37
CA GLY A 35 0.82 7.25 10.72
C GLY A 35 0.00 6.07 11.26
N LYS A 36 -1.33 6.10 11.11
CA LYS A 36 -2.26 5.05 11.60
C LYS A 36 -2.24 3.82 10.69
N LYS A 37 -1.19 3.01 10.79
CA LYS A 37 -0.98 1.85 9.91
C LYS A 37 -2.10 0.82 9.98
N LEU A 38 -2.56 0.46 11.19
CA LEU A 38 -3.62 -0.52 11.39
C LEU A 38 -4.92 -0.12 10.70
N ALA A 39 -5.29 1.17 10.78
CA ALA A 39 -6.50 1.68 10.15
C ALA A 39 -6.41 1.67 8.62
N ALA A 40 -5.25 2.09 8.08
CA ALA A 40 -5.00 2.09 6.65
C ALA A 40 -4.99 0.66 6.05
N GLU A 41 -4.35 -0.30 6.72
CA GLU A 41 -4.34 -1.72 6.32
C GLU A 41 -5.77 -2.27 6.24
N LYS A 42 -6.56 -2.07 7.30
CA LYS A 42 -7.96 -2.52 7.34
C LYS A 42 -8.78 -1.92 6.19
N ALA A 43 -8.71 -0.61 5.99
CA ALA A 43 -9.46 0.08 4.95
C ALA A 43 -9.11 -0.46 3.55
N VAL A 44 -7.82 -0.60 3.24
CA VAL A 44 -7.37 -1.11 1.93
C VAL A 44 -7.83 -2.54 1.70
N TYR A 45 -7.71 -3.42 2.69
CA TYR A 45 -8.19 -4.80 2.55
C TYR A 45 -9.69 -4.90 2.36
N THR A 46 -10.48 -4.12 3.12
CA THR A 46 -11.93 -4.10 2.94
C THR A 46 -12.35 -3.57 1.57
N ALA A 47 -11.61 -2.60 1.03
CA ALA A 47 -11.85 -2.09 -0.32
C ALA A 47 -11.54 -3.14 -1.39
N LEU A 48 -10.43 -3.87 -1.25
CA LEU A 48 -10.08 -4.96 -2.17
C LEU A 48 -11.10 -6.10 -2.13
N GLU A 49 -11.58 -6.50 -0.96
CA GLU A 49 -12.64 -7.49 -0.82
C GLU A 49 -13.96 -7.03 -1.45
N THR A 50 -14.30 -5.74 -1.30
CA THR A 50 -15.49 -5.15 -1.93
C THR A 50 -15.36 -5.11 -3.46
N ALA A 51 -14.16 -4.81 -3.97
CA ALA A 51 -13.89 -4.82 -5.40
C ALA A 51 -13.98 -6.23 -5.98
N ALA A 52 -13.44 -7.24 -5.30
CA ALA A 52 -13.53 -8.64 -5.71
C ALA A 52 -14.99 -9.09 -5.82
N LYS A 53 -15.82 -8.78 -4.81
CA LYS A 53 -17.26 -9.10 -4.83
C LYS A 53 -18.01 -8.48 -6.01
N LYS A 54 -17.61 -7.28 -6.45
CA LYS A 54 -18.21 -6.62 -7.63
C LYS A 54 -17.77 -7.25 -8.94
N LEU A 55 -16.53 -7.74 -9.00
CA LEU A 55 -16.00 -8.43 -10.16
C LEU A 55 -16.65 -9.81 -10.35
N ASP A 56 -16.89 -10.53 -9.26
CA ASP A 56 -17.56 -11.85 -9.27
C ASP A 56 -19.09 -11.76 -9.45
N SER A 57 -19.65 -10.54 -9.50
CA SER A 57 -21.08 -10.30 -9.74
C SER A 57 -21.44 -10.00 -11.21
N GLU A 58 -20.49 -10.22 -12.12
CA GLU A 58 -20.70 -10.37 -13.58
C GLU A 58 -20.47 -11.84 -13.97
#